data_AF-A0A7J7FTB5-F1
#
_entry.id   AF-A0A7J7FTB5-F1
#
_cell.length_a   1.000
_cell.length_b   1.000
_cell.length_c   1.000
_cell.angle_alpha   90.00
_cell.angle_beta   90.00
_cell.angle_gamma   90.00
#
_symmetry.space_group_name_H-M   'P 1'
#
loop_
_entity.id
_entity.type
_entity.pdbx_description
1 polymer ?
#
loop_
_entity_poly.entity_id
_entity_poly.type
_entity_poly.pdbx_seq_one_letter_code
_entity_poly.pdbx_strand_id
1 'polypeptide(L)'
;MENERHGIHIDIYKMRKSAADEKILSYNDAVLRRSDLDILSGPYFLNYRIIEFYFSYLPSCYPSEEFVLVSPSIAFWIANCPDIESFKDFVEPLNLSSKKLVIFPVNNNDDVTEAEGGNRWSLHANVSVLHDSYGGLNAGLAKQLYRAIVGYMGISDMASACKYVVCSKTPQQVNGYNCGLYVATIVNPSVVDKMRTVILRLVKSLMSMNYRDSGIEEKRGMDPLYKSVMFSMGNCHWNREHSHPFHRGVGMVEL
;
A
#
# COMPACT_ATOMS: atom_id res chain seq x y z
N MET A 1 -4.88 -61.35 30.30
CA MET A 1 -6.03 -60.45 30.53
C MET A 1 -5.58 -59.54 31.66
N GLU A 2 -5.38 -58.23 31.54
CA GLU A 2 -5.93 -57.20 30.67
C GLU A 2 -4.91 -56.07 30.40
N ASN A 3 -5.15 -55.34 29.31
CA ASN A 3 -4.51 -54.11 28.89
C ASN A 3 -4.86 -52.95 29.83
N GLU A 4 -3.90 -52.11 30.23
CA GLU A 4 -4.18 -50.69 30.51
C GLU A 4 -3.14 -49.76 29.87
N ARG A 5 -3.68 -48.83 29.07
CA ARG A 5 -2.97 -47.91 28.19
C ARG A 5 -2.28 -46.83 29.00
N HIS A 6 -0.98 -46.64 28.78
CA HIS A 6 -0.27 -45.46 29.24
C HIS A 6 -0.76 -44.24 28.46
N GLY A 7 -1.65 -43.46 29.07
CA GLY A 7 -2.08 -42.17 28.56
C GLY A 7 -0.89 -41.22 28.53
N ILE A 8 -0.53 -40.76 27.33
CA ILE A 8 0.42 -39.67 27.15
C ILE A 8 -0.26 -38.42 27.72
N HIS A 9 0.10 -38.03 28.94
CA HIS A 9 -0.26 -36.73 29.51
C HIS A 9 0.58 -35.68 28.78
N ILE A 10 0.17 -35.33 27.56
CA ILE A 10 0.68 -34.14 26.88
C ILE A 10 0.18 -32.98 27.73
N ASP A 11 1.07 -32.36 28.48
CA ASP A 11 0.79 -31.14 29.23
C ASP A 11 0.39 -30.04 28.25
N ILE A 12 -0.91 -29.95 27.96
CA ILE A 12 -1.57 -28.87 27.23
C ILE A 12 -1.24 -27.51 27.89
N TYR A 13 -0.84 -27.51 29.15
CA TYR A 13 -0.37 -26.34 29.89
C TYR A 13 1.04 -25.84 29.53
N LYS A 14 1.86 -26.61 28.79
CA LYS A 14 3.09 -26.08 28.15
C LYS A 14 2.83 -25.41 26.78
N MET A 15 1.60 -25.47 26.26
CA MET A 15 1.21 -24.88 24.97
C MET A 15 0.68 -23.44 25.02
N ARG A 16 0.85 -22.73 26.14
CA ARG A 16 0.63 -21.27 26.20
C ARG A 16 1.75 -20.57 26.96
N LYS A 17 2.99 -20.74 26.48
CA LYS A 17 3.90 -19.60 26.51
C LYS A 17 3.25 -18.56 25.61
N SER A 18 2.84 -17.40 26.13
CA SER A 18 2.20 -16.34 25.34
C SER A 18 2.99 -16.16 24.05
N ALA A 19 2.44 -16.59 22.91
CA ALA A 19 3.15 -16.47 21.66
C ALA A 19 3.21 -14.98 21.37
N ALA A 20 4.37 -14.37 21.60
CA ALA A 20 4.67 -13.06 21.06
C ALA A 20 4.26 -13.09 19.58
N ASP A 21 3.59 -12.05 19.10
CA ASP A 21 3.05 -11.99 17.74
C ASP A 21 4.14 -12.31 16.71
N GLU A 22 4.14 -13.55 16.24
CA GLU A 22 5.27 -14.19 15.57
C GLU A 22 5.50 -13.51 14.22
N LYS A 23 6.76 -13.23 13.85
CA LYS A 23 7.08 -12.83 12.48
C LYS A 23 6.86 -14.02 11.54
N ILE A 24 6.04 -13.82 10.52
CA ILE A 24 5.64 -14.84 9.55
C ILE A 24 6.34 -14.67 8.20
N LEU A 25 6.58 -13.42 7.78
CA LEU A 25 7.23 -13.12 6.51
C LEU A 25 8.06 -11.84 6.61
N SER A 26 9.24 -11.85 5.99
CA SER A 26 9.96 -10.64 5.57
C SER A 26 9.92 -10.61 4.06
N TYR A 27 9.51 -9.48 3.47
CA TYR A 27 9.55 -9.27 2.03
C TYR A 27 9.95 -7.83 1.74
N ASN A 28 11.16 -7.63 1.22
CA ASN A 28 11.80 -6.31 1.18
C ASN A 28 11.74 -5.65 2.57
N ASP A 29 11.26 -4.42 2.64
CA ASP A 29 11.12 -3.66 3.90
C ASP A 29 9.85 -4.04 4.70
N ALA A 30 8.94 -4.82 4.10
CA ALA A 30 7.71 -5.24 4.77
C ALA A 30 7.94 -6.46 5.67
N VAL A 31 7.40 -6.39 6.89
CA VAL A 31 7.37 -7.50 7.84
C VAL A 31 5.93 -7.83 8.19
N LEU A 32 5.50 -9.05 7.92
CA LEU A 32 4.20 -9.56 8.34
C LEU A 32 4.33 -10.47 9.55
N ARG A 33 3.38 -10.36 10.47
CA ARG A 33 3.23 -11.16 11.68
C ARG A 33 1.97 -12.02 11.64
N ARG A 34 1.79 -12.87 12.65
CA ARG A 34 0.63 -13.76 12.75
C ARG A 34 -0.67 -12.97 12.78
N SER A 35 -0.71 -11.91 13.58
CA SER A 35 -1.87 -11.01 13.70
C SER A 35 -2.30 -10.40 12.35
N ASP A 36 -1.35 -10.11 11.45
CA ASP A 36 -1.63 -9.56 10.12
C ASP A 36 -2.40 -10.56 9.25
N LEU A 37 -2.15 -11.86 9.40
CA LEU A 37 -2.89 -12.90 8.67
C LEU A 37 -4.32 -13.04 9.20
N ASP A 38 -4.53 -12.83 10.51
CA ASP A 38 -5.85 -12.88 11.13
C ASP A 38 -6.74 -11.75 10.60
N ILE A 39 -6.19 -10.55 10.36
CA ILE A 39 -6.90 -9.45 9.68
C ILE A 39 -7.44 -9.88 8.32
N LEU A 40 -6.64 -10.60 7.54
CA LEU A 40 -7.05 -11.03 6.20
C LEU A 40 -8.12 -12.14 6.23
N SER A 41 -8.29 -12.83 7.35
CA SER A 41 -9.26 -13.91 7.52
C SER A 41 -10.70 -13.44 7.79
N GLY A 42 -10.88 -12.17 8.13
CA GLY A 42 -12.19 -11.62 8.55
C GLY A 42 -12.48 -10.21 8.03
N PRO A 43 -13.62 -9.62 8.45
CA PRO A 43 -14.08 -8.30 8.04
C PRO A 43 -13.37 -7.18 8.82
N TYR A 44 -12.05 -7.16 8.78
CA TYR A 44 -11.23 -6.22 9.54
C TYR A 44 -10.56 -5.18 8.64
N PHE A 45 -10.37 -3.96 9.13
CA PHE A 45 -9.57 -2.96 8.44
C PHE A 45 -8.18 -3.53 8.15
N LEU A 46 -7.69 -3.35 6.92
CA LEU A 46 -6.28 -3.62 6.67
C LEU A 46 -5.43 -2.65 7.47
N ASN A 47 -4.38 -3.15 8.09
CA ASN A 47 -3.38 -2.31 8.72
C ASN A 47 -2.30 -1.89 7.70
N TYR A 48 -1.38 -1.05 8.16
CA TYR A 48 -0.32 -0.52 7.31
C TYR A 48 0.62 -1.63 6.78
N ARG A 49 0.94 -2.66 7.59
CA ARG A 49 1.88 -3.74 7.21
C ARG A 49 1.38 -4.54 6.01
N ILE A 50 0.09 -4.82 5.94
CA ILE A 50 -0.52 -5.55 4.82
C ILE A 50 -0.46 -4.71 3.54
N ILE A 51 -0.75 -3.41 3.64
CA ILE A 51 -0.69 -2.48 2.50
C ILE A 51 0.76 -2.32 2.03
N GLU A 52 1.69 -2.14 2.98
CA GLU A 52 3.13 -2.04 2.74
C GLU A 52 3.66 -3.29 2.03
N PHE A 53 3.37 -4.48 2.57
CA PHE A 53 3.70 -5.75 1.94
C PHE A 53 3.20 -5.82 0.49
N TYR A 54 1.93 -5.48 0.27
CA TYR A 54 1.35 -5.56 -1.06
C TYR A 54 2.01 -4.57 -2.03
N PHE A 55 2.24 -3.33 -1.58
CA PHE A 55 2.93 -2.29 -2.37
C PHE A 55 4.37 -2.66 -2.68
N SER A 56 5.08 -3.30 -1.75
CA SER A 56 6.43 -3.83 -1.97
C SER A 56 6.46 -5.01 -2.94
N TYR A 57 5.40 -5.84 -2.96
CA TYR A 57 5.30 -7.00 -3.83
C TYR A 57 4.95 -6.65 -5.28
N LEU A 58 4.03 -5.70 -5.49
CA LEU A 58 3.51 -5.35 -6.82
C LEU A 58 4.59 -5.07 -7.89
N PRO A 59 5.67 -4.30 -7.61
CA PRO A 59 6.74 -4.06 -8.58
C PRO A 59 7.50 -5.33 -8.99
N SER A 60 7.51 -6.40 -8.18
CA SER A 60 8.15 -7.67 -8.55
C SER A 60 7.42 -8.39 -9.69
N CYS A 61 6.12 -8.12 -9.84
CA CYS A 61 5.31 -8.63 -10.92
C CYS A 61 5.30 -7.69 -12.13
N TYR A 62 5.46 -6.38 -11.90
CA TYR A 62 5.48 -5.34 -12.92
C TYR A 62 6.66 -4.39 -12.73
N PRO A 63 7.88 -4.85 -13.04
CA PRO A 63 9.05 -3.98 -12.95
C PRO A 63 8.86 -2.84 -13.96
N SER A 64 8.73 -1.63 -13.45
CA SER A 64 8.64 -0.41 -14.25
C SER A 64 9.25 0.74 -13.47
N GLU A 65 10.05 1.55 -14.16
CA GLU A 65 10.60 2.78 -13.59
C GLU A 65 9.63 3.95 -13.71
N GLU A 66 8.52 3.79 -14.42
CA GLU A 66 7.55 4.86 -14.70
C GLU A 66 6.59 5.13 -13.55
N PHE A 67 6.44 4.20 -12.60
CA PHE A 67 5.59 4.40 -11.44
C PHE A 67 6.30 4.10 -10.11
N VAL A 68 5.77 4.63 -9.03
CA VAL A 68 6.20 4.31 -7.67
C VAL A 68 4.99 4.17 -6.75
N LEU A 69 5.02 3.10 -5.93
CA LEU A 69 4.06 2.87 -4.86
C LEU A 69 4.77 3.22 -3.55
N VAL A 70 4.36 4.31 -2.92
CA VAL A 70 5.02 4.80 -1.71
C VAL A 70 4.54 4.01 -0.50
N SER A 71 5.45 3.56 0.36
CA SER A 71 5.10 2.85 1.61
C SER A 71 4.14 3.70 2.46
N PRO A 72 3.16 3.10 3.15
CA PRO A 72 2.34 3.78 4.15
C PRO A 72 3.13 4.61 5.16
N SER A 73 4.23 4.08 5.66
CA SER A 73 5.07 4.75 6.65
C SER A 73 5.74 6.00 6.07
N ILE A 74 6.23 5.90 4.82
CA ILE A 74 6.84 7.02 4.09
C ILE A 74 5.78 8.08 3.77
N ALA A 75 4.60 7.69 3.29
CA ALA A 75 3.53 8.62 2.98
C ALA A 75 3.03 9.37 4.24
N PHE A 76 2.89 8.66 5.36
CA PHE A 76 2.55 9.26 6.65
C PHE A 76 3.61 10.25 7.12
N TRP A 77 4.89 9.88 7.02
CA TRP A 77 6.00 10.75 7.39
C TRP A 77 6.05 12.01 6.53
N ILE A 78 5.93 11.88 5.19
CA ILE A 78 5.90 13.03 4.27
C ILE A 78 4.76 13.99 4.63
N ALA A 79 3.58 13.48 4.95
CA ALA A 79 2.44 14.33 5.30
C ALA A 79 2.65 15.11 6.60
N ASN A 80 3.43 14.56 7.55
CA ASN A 80 3.55 15.07 8.92
C ASN A 80 4.94 15.57 9.29
N CYS A 81 5.89 15.60 8.34
CA CYS A 81 7.26 16.00 8.60
C CYS A 81 7.32 17.49 9.00
N PRO A 82 7.81 17.82 10.21
CA PRO A 82 7.84 19.20 10.70
C PRO A 82 9.03 20.00 10.16
N ASP A 83 10.04 19.32 9.59
CA ASP A 83 11.31 19.91 9.20
C ASP A 83 11.56 19.75 7.69
N ILE A 84 11.77 20.88 7.01
CA ILE A 84 11.97 20.94 5.56
C ILE A 84 13.35 20.43 5.14
N GLU A 85 14.37 20.56 6.00
CA GLU A 85 15.73 20.11 5.65
C GLU A 85 15.80 18.58 5.59
N SER A 86 15.35 17.89 6.65
CA SER A 86 15.24 16.42 6.66
C SER A 86 14.25 15.89 5.61
N PHE A 87 13.21 16.67 5.25
CA PHE A 87 12.27 16.33 4.19
C PHE A 87 12.99 16.03 2.86
N LYS A 88 13.91 16.91 2.45
CA LYS A 88 14.57 16.79 1.14
C LYS A 88 15.39 15.51 1.05
N ASP A 89 16.26 15.26 2.02
CA ASP A 89 17.16 14.11 2.02
C ASP A 89 16.39 12.77 2.04
N PHE A 90 15.20 12.76 2.63
CA PHE A 90 14.35 11.57 2.69
C PHE A 90 13.51 11.35 1.43
N VAL A 91 13.05 12.42 0.76
CA VAL A 91 12.17 12.33 -0.42
C VAL A 91 12.96 12.22 -1.72
N GLU A 92 14.18 12.77 -1.79
CA GLU A 92 15.03 12.72 -2.98
C GLU A 92 15.29 11.29 -3.50
N PRO A 93 15.59 10.28 -2.64
CA PRO A 93 15.76 8.89 -3.07
C PRO A 93 14.52 8.27 -3.74
N LEU A 94 13.31 8.78 -3.47
CA LEU A 94 12.08 8.28 -4.11
C LEU A 94 11.99 8.70 -5.58
N ASN A 95 12.81 9.68 -6.01
CA ASN A 95 12.88 10.19 -7.37
C ASN A 95 11.50 10.52 -7.98
N LEU A 96 10.63 11.13 -7.17
CA LEU A 96 9.22 11.33 -7.53
C LEU A 96 9.04 12.11 -8.83
N SER A 97 9.91 13.10 -9.10
CA SER A 97 9.82 13.93 -10.30
C SER A 97 10.08 13.18 -11.61
N SER A 98 10.74 12.02 -11.58
CA SER A 98 10.98 11.22 -12.78
C SER A 98 9.83 10.25 -13.09
N LYS A 99 8.84 10.13 -12.20
CA LYS A 99 7.77 9.14 -12.31
C LYS A 99 6.58 9.73 -13.07
N LYS A 100 5.99 8.92 -13.95
CA LYS A 100 4.70 9.22 -14.60
C LYS A 100 3.52 9.00 -13.66
N LEU A 101 3.66 8.04 -12.74
CA LEU A 101 2.65 7.72 -11.75
C LEU A 101 3.23 7.60 -10.33
N VAL A 102 2.78 8.44 -9.41
CA VAL A 102 3.13 8.34 -7.99
C VAL A 102 1.87 8.03 -7.19
N ILE A 103 1.89 6.95 -6.41
CA ILE A 103 0.75 6.53 -5.58
C ILE A 103 1.15 6.58 -4.11
N PHE A 104 0.37 7.31 -3.32
CA PHE A 104 0.48 7.37 -1.88
C PHE A 104 -0.77 6.79 -1.21
N PRO A 105 -0.64 5.84 -0.28
CA PRO A 105 -1.72 5.52 0.63
C PRO A 105 -1.84 6.64 1.68
N VAL A 106 -3.06 7.05 2.00
CA VAL A 106 -3.35 8.08 3.00
C VAL A 106 -4.19 7.46 4.11
N ASN A 107 -3.72 7.58 5.34
CA ASN A 107 -4.40 7.11 6.54
C ASN A 107 -4.99 8.29 7.33
N ASN A 108 -6.02 8.05 8.13
CA ASN A 108 -6.62 9.06 9.00
C ASN A 108 -6.03 9.19 10.41
N ASN A 109 -4.86 8.64 10.66
CA ASN A 109 -4.11 8.87 11.88
C ASN A 109 -3.73 10.35 11.99
N ASP A 110 -4.16 10.99 13.06
CA ASP A 110 -3.86 12.37 13.41
C ASP A 110 -2.87 12.48 14.59
N ASP A 111 -2.48 11.36 15.19
CA ASP A 111 -1.48 11.29 16.25
C ASP A 111 -0.17 10.64 15.75
N VAL A 112 0.85 11.48 15.58
CA VAL A 112 2.20 11.05 15.16
C VAL A 112 2.93 10.21 16.20
N THR A 113 2.45 10.18 17.45
CA THR A 113 3.02 9.40 18.55
C THR A 113 2.38 8.01 18.68
N GLU A 114 1.20 7.82 18.08
CA GLU A 114 0.51 6.52 18.07
C GLU A 114 0.89 5.69 16.84
N ALA A 115 1.67 4.64 17.08
CA ALA A 115 1.90 3.61 16.08
C ALA A 115 0.57 2.91 15.74
N GLU A 116 0.36 2.62 14.45
CA GLU A 116 -0.86 1.95 13.97
C GLU A 116 -2.17 2.70 14.24
N GLY A 117 -2.09 4.01 14.51
CA GLY A 117 -3.26 4.87 14.59
C GLY A 117 -4.03 4.93 13.26
N GLY A 118 -5.28 5.38 13.35
CA GLY A 118 -6.20 5.49 12.22
C GLY A 118 -6.68 4.16 11.63
N ASN A 119 -7.88 4.18 11.06
CA ASN A 119 -8.56 2.99 10.55
C ASN A 119 -9.09 3.17 9.12
N ARG A 120 -8.97 4.36 8.53
CA ARG A 120 -9.43 4.64 7.18
C ARG A 120 -8.29 4.90 6.23
N TRP A 121 -8.38 4.23 5.09
CA TRP A 121 -7.40 4.30 4.02
C TRP A 121 -8.03 4.87 2.76
N SER A 122 -7.31 5.77 2.12
CA SER A 122 -7.59 6.29 0.79
C SER A 122 -6.31 6.30 -0.05
N LEU A 123 -6.43 6.51 -1.36
CA LEU A 123 -5.30 6.48 -2.29
C LEU A 123 -5.16 7.84 -2.97
N HIS A 124 -3.96 8.41 -2.94
CA HIS A 124 -3.64 9.67 -3.60
C HIS A 124 -2.73 9.39 -4.81
N ALA A 125 -3.19 9.69 -6.01
CA ALA A 125 -2.47 9.45 -7.26
C ALA A 125 -1.98 10.76 -7.89
N ASN A 126 -0.74 10.74 -8.37
CA ASN A 126 -0.05 11.89 -8.99
C ASN A 126 -0.14 13.17 -8.18
N VAL A 127 -0.19 13.02 -6.85
CA VAL A 127 -0.20 14.12 -5.88
C VAL A 127 -1.49 14.95 -5.93
N SER A 128 -2.30 14.90 -7.00
CA SER A 128 -3.47 15.77 -7.19
C SER A 128 -4.82 15.06 -7.13
N VAL A 129 -4.91 13.74 -7.32
CA VAL A 129 -6.19 13.02 -7.38
C VAL A 129 -6.38 12.11 -6.17
N LEU A 130 -7.34 12.44 -5.31
CA LEU A 130 -7.76 11.59 -4.21
C LEU A 130 -8.82 10.59 -4.68
N HIS A 131 -8.52 9.30 -4.52
CA HIS A 131 -9.46 8.20 -4.55
C HIS A 131 -9.82 7.78 -3.13
N ASP A 132 -11.03 8.12 -2.72
CA ASP A 132 -11.58 7.74 -1.43
C ASP A 132 -12.85 6.90 -1.62
N SER A 133 -12.83 5.68 -1.10
CA SER A 133 -13.96 4.75 -1.16
C SER A 133 -15.04 5.06 -0.12
N TYR A 134 -14.82 6.04 0.75
CA TYR A 134 -15.70 6.36 1.87
C TYR A 134 -15.97 7.86 2.01
N GLY A 135 -16.60 8.44 0.98
CA GLY A 135 -17.20 9.77 1.05
C GLY A 135 -16.20 10.94 1.09
N GLY A 136 -14.93 10.74 0.75
CA GLY A 136 -13.93 11.81 0.73
C GLY A 136 -13.50 12.29 2.12
N LEU A 137 -13.73 11.51 3.17
CA LEU A 137 -13.40 11.89 4.55
C LEU A 137 -11.90 12.08 4.78
N ASN A 138 -11.04 11.49 3.94
CA ASN A 138 -9.59 11.70 4.00
C ASN A 138 -9.13 12.94 3.19
N ALA A 139 -10.03 13.77 2.66
CA ALA A 139 -9.67 14.90 1.81
C ALA A 139 -8.71 15.90 2.47
N GLY A 140 -8.92 16.23 3.76
CA GLY A 140 -8.03 17.14 4.50
C GLY A 140 -6.61 16.62 4.58
N LEU A 141 -6.46 15.34 4.95
CA LEU A 141 -5.16 14.66 5.12
C LEU A 141 -4.46 14.44 3.77
N ALA A 142 -5.21 14.05 2.75
CA ALA A 142 -4.68 13.96 1.39
C ALA A 142 -4.21 15.32 0.88
N LYS A 143 -4.90 16.41 1.21
CA LYS A 143 -4.51 17.78 0.85
C LYS A 143 -3.26 18.25 1.63
N GLN A 144 -3.08 17.80 2.87
CA GLN A 144 -1.84 18.02 3.62
C GLN A 144 -0.65 17.36 2.92
N LEU A 145 -0.78 16.08 2.56
CA LEU A 145 0.22 15.36 1.78
C LEU A 145 0.52 16.05 0.43
N TYR A 146 -0.53 16.48 -0.29
CA TYR A 146 -0.40 17.24 -1.54
C TYR A 146 0.50 18.46 -1.37
N ARG A 147 0.22 19.28 -0.35
CA ARG A 147 0.97 20.52 -0.09
C ARG A 147 2.45 20.24 0.23
N ALA A 148 2.74 19.20 1.00
CA ALA A 148 4.11 18.81 1.32
C ALA A 148 4.89 18.45 0.04
N ILE A 149 4.32 17.61 -0.82
CA ILE A 149 4.97 17.21 -2.07
C ILE A 149 5.09 18.38 -3.06
N VAL A 150 4.02 19.15 -3.28
CA VAL A 150 4.04 20.30 -4.18
C VAL A 150 5.06 21.35 -3.76
N GLY A 151 5.13 21.62 -2.44
CA GLY A 151 6.13 22.52 -1.86
C GLY A 151 7.56 22.03 -2.13
N TYR A 152 7.82 20.75 -1.92
CA TYR A 152 9.11 20.13 -2.23
C TYR A 152 9.46 20.20 -3.72
N MET A 153 8.49 19.97 -4.60
CA MET A 153 8.70 20.03 -6.04
C MET A 153 8.89 21.46 -6.56
N GLY A 154 8.75 22.49 -5.71
CA GLY A 154 8.83 23.89 -6.12
C GLY A 154 7.73 24.31 -7.08
N ILE A 155 6.62 23.57 -7.11
CA ILE A 155 5.48 23.85 -7.98
C ILE A 155 4.64 24.92 -7.27
N SER A 156 4.57 26.14 -7.80
CA SER A 156 3.73 27.18 -7.20
C SER A 156 2.24 26.91 -7.46
N ASP A 157 1.38 27.19 -6.49
CA ASP A 157 -0.08 27.07 -6.62
C ASP A 157 -0.65 27.85 -7.82
N MET A 158 0.05 28.90 -8.27
CA MET A 158 -0.32 29.73 -9.43
C MET A 158 0.16 29.17 -10.77
N ALA A 159 1.21 28.34 -10.78
CA ALA A 159 1.77 27.71 -11.98
C ALA A 159 1.24 26.29 -12.22
N SER A 160 0.56 25.68 -11.24
CA SER A 160 0.07 24.31 -11.37
C SER A 160 -1.28 24.27 -12.10
N ALA A 161 -1.31 23.66 -13.28
CA ALA A 161 -2.55 23.21 -13.92
C ALA A 161 -3.21 22.05 -13.14
N CYS A 162 -2.49 21.44 -12.17
CA CYS A 162 -2.96 20.33 -11.34
C CYS A 162 -3.70 20.83 -10.10
N LYS A 163 -4.99 21.13 -10.27
CA LYS A 163 -5.90 21.34 -9.13
C LYS A 163 -6.04 20.02 -8.35
N TYR A 164 -5.93 20.08 -7.03
CA TYR A 164 -6.34 18.98 -6.15
C TYR A 164 -7.81 18.64 -6.40
N VAL A 165 -8.12 17.36 -6.65
CA VAL A 165 -9.45 16.85 -6.98
C VAL A 165 -9.73 15.59 -6.18
N VAL A 166 -10.92 15.53 -5.57
CA VAL A 166 -11.49 14.28 -5.06
C VAL A 166 -12.22 13.60 -6.22
N CYS A 167 -11.80 12.40 -6.60
CA CYS A 167 -12.36 11.67 -7.73
C CYS A 167 -13.75 11.13 -7.39
N SER A 168 -14.80 11.80 -7.90
CA SER A 168 -16.20 11.43 -7.72
C SER A 168 -16.57 10.08 -8.35
N LYS A 169 -15.77 9.60 -9.31
CA LYS A 169 -15.94 8.29 -9.96
C LYS A 169 -15.34 7.14 -9.15
N THR A 170 -14.69 7.43 -8.01
CA THR A 170 -14.15 6.38 -7.14
C THR A 170 -15.29 5.51 -6.62
N PRO A 171 -15.24 4.18 -6.85
CA PRO A 171 -16.25 3.28 -6.33
C PRO A 171 -16.31 3.36 -4.80
N GLN A 172 -17.52 3.46 -4.27
CA GLN A 172 -17.74 3.57 -2.84
C GLN A 172 -17.86 2.18 -2.22
N GLN A 173 -17.24 1.99 -1.05
CA GLN A 173 -17.36 0.75 -0.30
C GLN A 173 -18.78 0.61 0.26
N VAL A 174 -19.33 -0.60 0.16
CA VAL A 174 -20.65 -0.92 0.73
C VAL A 174 -20.55 -1.15 2.24
N ASN A 175 -19.44 -1.74 2.70
CA ASN A 175 -19.15 -1.94 4.12
C ASN A 175 -18.17 -0.88 4.64
N GLY A 176 -18.01 -0.79 5.95
CA GLY A 176 -17.15 0.22 6.57
C GLY A 176 -15.65 -0.09 6.57
N TYR A 177 -15.22 -1.31 6.25
CA TYR A 177 -13.88 -1.82 6.58
C TYR A 177 -13.00 -2.21 5.37
N ASN A 178 -13.54 -2.14 4.15
CA ASN A 178 -12.81 -2.53 2.94
C ASN A 178 -11.93 -1.43 2.35
N CYS A 179 -11.88 -0.24 2.94
CA CYS A 179 -11.16 0.91 2.37
C CYS A 179 -9.69 0.61 2.07
N GLY A 180 -9.02 -0.19 2.91
CA GLY A 180 -7.67 -0.67 2.65
C GLY A 180 -7.57 -1.63 1.45
N LEU A 181 -8.60 -2.44 1.17
CA LEU A 181 -8.67 -3.26 -0.04
C LEU A 181 -8.86 -2.40 -1.29
N TYR A 182 -9.65 -1.33 -1.23
CA TYR A 182 -9.77 -0.40 -2.36
C TYR A 182 -8.43 0.25 -2.69
N VAL A 183 -7.64 0.63 -1.68
CA VAL A 183 -6.23 1.06 -1.86
C VAL A 183 -5.40 -0.04 -2.51
N ALA A 184 -5.48 -1.28 -2.01
CA ALA A 184 -4.72 -2.41 -2.56
C ALA A 184 -5.13 -2.77 -4.01
N THR A 185 -6.39 -2.62 -4.40
CA THR A 185 -6.81 -2.87 -5.80
C THR A 185 -6.32 -1.83 -6.79
N ILE A 186 -5.75 -0.72 -6.31
CA ILE A 186 -5.47 0.49 -7.08
C ILE A 186 -6.74 0.87 -7.88
N VAL A 187 -7.87 0.84 -7.16
CA VAL A 187 -9.20 1.28 -7.58
C VAL A 187 -9.83 0.46 -8.72
N ASN A 188 -9.64 -0.85 -8.72
CA ASN A 188 -10.53 -1.77 -9.45
C ASN A 188 -11.57 -2.41 -8.51
N PRO A 189 -12.84 -1.96 -8.51
CA PRO A 189 -13.86 -2.48 -7.60
C PRO A 189 -14.21 -3.95 -7.86
N SER A 190 -14.07 -4.42 -9.11
CA SER A 190 -14.48 -5.78 -9.53
C SER A 190 -13.69 -6.91 -8.85
N VAL A 191 -12.57 -6.57 -8.22
CA VAL A 191 -11.68 -7.54 -7.58
C VAL A 191 -11.59 -7.38 -6.07
N VAL A 192 -12.17 -6.33 -5.49
CA VAL A 192 -12.09 -5.99 -4.05
C VAL A 192 -12.49 -7.18 -3.17
N ASP A 193 -13.60 -7.85 -3.48
CA ASP A 193 -14.12 -8.97 -2.69
C ASP A 193 -13.18 -10.18 -2.67
N LYS A 194 -12.29 -10.29 -3.66
CA LYS A 194 -11.31 -11.39 -3.76
C LYS A 194 -9.94 -11.00 -3.20
N MET A 195 -9.67 -9.72 -2.92
CA MET A 195 -8.33 -9.25 -2.58
C MET A 195 -7.78 -9.85 -1.31
N ARG A 196 -8.60 -10.05 -0.27
CA ARG A 196 -8.14 -10.74 0.95
C ARG A 196 -7.58 -12.12 0.64
N THR A 197 -8.31 -12.89 -0.17
CA THR A 197 -7.90 -14.22 -0.63
C THR A 197 -6.64 -14.17 -1.48
N VAL A 198 -6.49 -13.16 -2.36
CA VAL A 198 -5.28 -12.96 -3.17
C VAL A 198 -4.07 -12.72 -2.26
N ILE A 199 -4.16 -11.76 -1.35
CA ILE A 199 -3.06 -11.41 -0.45
C ILE A 199 -2.72 -12.62 0.44
N LEU A 200 -3.71 -13.31 1.00
CA LEU A 200 -3.49 -14.53 1.80
C LEU A 200 -2.79 -15.64 1.02
N ARG A 201 -3.22 -15.91 -0.21
CA ARG A 201 -2.60 -16.93 -1.06
C ARG A 201 -1.16 -16.56 -1.41
N LEU A 202 -0.92 -15.29 -1.68
CA LEU A 202 0.41 -14.78 -1.95
C LEU A 202 1.34 -14.98 -0.75
N VAL A 203 0.92 -14.57 0.45
CA VAL A 203 1.71 -14.75 1.68
C VAL A 203 2.00 -16.23 1.92
N LYS A 204 1.00 -17.12 1.76
CA LYS A 204 1.18 -18.58 1.88
C LYS A 204 2.15 -19.15 0.84
N SER A 205 2.10 -18.65 -0.39
CA SER A 205 3.03 -19.04 -1.45
C SER A 205 4.45 -18.63 -1.10
N LEU A 206 4.68 -17.38 -0.70
CA LEU A 206 5.99 -16.86 -0.32
C LEU A 206 6.57 -17.57 0.91
N MET A 207 5.75 -17.88 1.92
CA MET A 207 6.17 -18.72 3.05
C MET A 207 6.61 -20.12 2.59
N SER A 208 5.85 -20.73 1.68
CA SER A 208 6.19 -22.06 1.16
C SER A 208 7.45 -22.03 0.29
N MET A 209 7.69 -20.94 -0.44
CA MET A 209 8.93 -20.73 -1.20
C MET A 209 10.13 -20.51 -0.27
N ASN A 210 9.99 -19.71 0.80
CA ASN A 210 11.05 -19.58 1.81
C ASN A 210 11.37 -20.91 2.51
N TYR A 211 10.41 -21.84 2.61
CA TYR A 211 10.65 -23.20 3.08
C TYR A 211 11.32 -24.10 2.02
N ARG A 212 11.16 -23.77 0.73
CA ARG A 212 11.75 -24.49 -0.41
C ARG A 212 13.07 -23.90 -0.88
N ASP A 213 13.43 -22.67 -0.53
CA ASP A 213 14.75 -22.07 -0.85
C ASP A 213 15.92 -22.69 -0.07
N SER A 214 15.66 -23.72 0.76
CA SER A 214 16.66 -24.75 1.09
C SER A 214 16.92 -25.76 -0.04
N GLY A 215 16.38 -25.54 -1.24
CA GLY A 215 16.58 -26.35 -2.43
C GLY A 215 15.53 -26.10 -3.52
N ILE A 216 15.99 -25.44 -4.61
CA ILE A 216 15.41 -25.37 -5.96
C ILE A 216 14.52 -24.14 -6.26
N GLU A 217 15.04 -23.26 -7.12
CA GLU A 217 14.32 -22.19 -7.82
C GLU A 217 13.29 -22.78 -8.82
N GLU A 218 12.01 -22.40 -8.74
CA GLU A 218 11.08 -22.65 -9.84
C GLU A 218 10.04 -21.54 -10.11
N LYS A 219 10.08 -21.08 -11.37
CA LYS A 219 9.13 -20.39 -12.27
C LYS A 219 7.98 -19.55 -11.69
N ARG A 220 8.14 -18.23 -11.88
CA ARG A 220 7.12 -17.17 -11.74
C ARG A 220 6.01 -17.32 -12.80
N GLY A 221 4.88 -17.90 -12.42
CA GLY A 221 3.63 -17.84 -13.18
C GLY A 221 2.63 -16.91 -12.49
N MET A 222 2.14 -15.89 -13.20
CA MET A 222 1.20 -14.89 -12.67
C MET A 222 -0.23 -15.44 -12.50
N ASP A 223 -0.88 -15.22 -11.35
CA ASP A 223 -2.29 -15.58 -11.10
C ASP A 223 -3.22 -14.85 -12.11
N PRO A 224 -4.17 -15.54 -12.79
CA PRO A 224 -5.15 -14.92 -13.69
C PRO A 224 -5.99 -13.78 -13.07
N LEU A 225 -6.28 -13.86 -11.77
CA LEU A 225 -7.00 -12.82 -11.04
C LEU A 225 -6.18 -11.52 -10.95
N TYR A 226 -4.85 -11.66 -10.89
CA TYR A 226 -3.90 -10.56 -10.86
C TYR A 226 -3.80 -9.85 -12.22
N LYS A 227 -3.86 -10.58 -13.33
CA LYS A 227 -4.01 -9.98 -14.68
C LYS A 227 -5.29 -9.14 -14.82
N SER A 228 -6.38 -9.53 -14.15
CA SER A 228 -7.65 -8.79 -14.15
C SER A 228 -7.60 -7.48 -13.36
N VAL A 229 -6.87 -7.45 -12.23
CA VAL A 229 -6.57 -6.19 -11.49
C VAL A 229 -5.90 -5.19 -12.42
N MET A 230 -4.91 -5.63 -13.19
CA MET A 230 -4.12 -4.77 -14.08
C MET A 230 -4.81 -4.37 -15.38
N PHE A 231 -5.65 -5.23 -15.97
CA PHE A 231 -6.48 -4.83 -17.12
C PHE A 231 -7.35 -3.62 -16.77
N SER A 232 -7.80 -3.52 -15.52
CA SER A 232 -8.51 -2.34 -15.05
C SER A 232 -7.60 -1.15 -14.82
N MET A 233 -6.35 -1.31 -14.35
CA MET A 233 -5.42 -0.17 -14.25
C MET A 233 -5.08 0.42 -15.64
N GLY A 234 -4.98 -0.42 -16.67
CA GLY A 234 -4.75 0.01 -18.05
C GLY A 234 -5.97 0.61 -18.77
N ASN A 235 -7.19 0.23 -18.36
CA ASN A 235 -8.45 0.71 -18.95
C ASN A 235 -9.17 1.78 -18.13
N CYS A 236 -8.86 1.94 -16.84
CA CYS A 236 -9.17 3.16 -16.12
C CYS A 236 -8.54 4.29 -16.93
N HIS A 237 -9.36 5.27 -17.32
CA HIS A 237 -9.00 6.46 -18.08
C HIS A 237 -7.97 7.36 -17.37
N TRP A 238 -6.81 6.81 -16.97
CA TRP A 238 -5.62 7.57 -16.59
C TRP A 238 -5.03 8.29 -17.81
N ASN A 239 -5.25 7.71 -19.00
CA ASN A 239 -4.95 8.31 -20.29
C ASN A 239 -6.13 9.17 -20.76
N ARG A 240 -6.12 10.49 -20.47
CA ARG A 240 -6.36 11.57 -21.45
C ARG A 240 -6.64 12.95 -20.85
N GLU A 241 -7.10 13.06 -19.61
CA GLU A 241 -7.56 14.37 -19.12
C GLU A 241 -6.65 15.04 -18.07
N HIS A 242 -5.87 14.29 -17.28
CA HIS A 242 -5.09 14.87 -16.16
C HIS A 242 -3.61 14.41 -16.08
N SER A 243 -3.13 13.67 -17.07
CA SER A 243 -1.72 13.26 -17.17
C SER A 243 -0.90 14.34 -17.87
N HIS A 244 -0.61 15.45 -17.18
CA HIS A 244 0.45 16.35 -17.63
C HIS A 244 1.79 15.80 -17.14
N PRO A 245 2.74 15.48 -18.04
CA PRO A 245 4.07 15.06 -17.63
C PRO A 245 4.76 16.19 -16.86
N PHE A 246 5.41 15.82 -15.76
CA PHE A 246 6.28 16.67 -14.95
C PHE A 246 7.52 17.08 -15.78
N HIS A 247 7.39 17.97 -16.74
CA HIS A 247 8.54 18.53 -17.44
C HIS A 247 9.07 19.76 -16.71
N ARG A 248 10.32 19.69 -16.25
CA ARG A 248 11.10 20.85 -15.84
C ARG A 248 11.26 21.77 -17.04
N GLY A 249 10.70 22.97 -16.98
CA GLY A 249 11.15 24.09 -17.79
C GLY A 249 12.51 24.56 -17.28
N VAL A 250 13.60 23.91 -17.70
CA VAL A 250 14.93 24.52 -17.60
C VAL A 250 15.12 25.33 -18.88
N GLY A 251 14.73 26.60 -18.82
CA GLY A 251 15.17 27.57 -19.83
C GLY A 251 16.65 27.83 -19.63
N MET A 252 17.48 27.19 -20.44
CA MET A 252 18.83 27.68 -20.71
C MET A 252 18.65 28.91 -21.61
N VAL A 253 18.81 30.09 -21.02
CA VAL A 253 19.09 31.32 -21.79
C VAL A 253 20.59 31.28 -22.05
N GLU A 254 20.99 30.79 -23.21
CA GLU A 254 22.32 31.07 -23.76
C GLU A 254 22.30 32.49 -24.34
N LEU A 255 23.28 33.30 -23.92
CA LEU A 255 23.73 34.51 -24.62
C LEU A 255 24.68 34.10 -25.75
#